data_AF-A0AAE1W5L6-F1
#
_entry.id   AF-A0AAE1W5L6-F1
#
_cell.length_a   1.000
_cell.length_b   1.000
_cell.length_c   1.000
_cell.angle_alpha   90.00
_cell.angle_beta   90.00
_cell.angle_gamma   90.00
#
_symmetry.space_group_name_H-M   'P 1'
#
loop_
_entity.id
_entity.type
_entity.pdbx_description
1 polymer ?
#
loop_
_entity_poly.entity_id
_entity_poly.type
_entity_poly.pdbx_seq_one_letter_code
_entity_poly.pdbx_strand_id
1 'polypeptide(L)'
;MLRGIFQPNMGLFKITKYVGPHTCLMNEISVEHGNLGKSMIATHLLGMVRQDPAYDIKFVQQNMKDRFGFEISYHKAWQSLKAAREQVYGTWESSVKKLPRFMAFLQKLNPGTVVEWLNLETDRPGVQMLHYVFWAFRPCIEGFRSCRNVISVDGTHLYTKYKHKLLVAVTLDANQQVLPLAFALVDEESLASWLWFLQMLVKHLLPNDDDQICLIFDRHSGLISAINYVPAFKFPRGVHRFCLRHVCSNFNKKFNNIRLKDLCWRAGAEVNARKFERIMTEIRELNEEAYNWLGMIDKTQWTLSHDSGWRTGILTTNMSECVNGVLKGARRLPIVAIVQITFHRIFEARQAEAVHHIVQKFDYNQQSASVLTLSLTGQGSHTYVVKLKHKTCSCGKWGTHGIPCSHAIQRFEPLYGEEYWDPVDIELVHNPAVRVRRGPGRYVSTRIPNEMDRPQARARHNINLVKFRINVITL
;
A
#
# COMPACT_ATOMS: atom_id res chain seq x y z
N MET A 1 35.25 -39.76 -4.56
CA MET A 1 34.07 -39.82 -5.48
C MET A 1 32.92 -40.48 -4.74
N LEU A 2 31.76 -39.81 -4.66
CA LEU A 2 30.55 -40.34 -4.03
C LEU A 2 29.51 -40.62 -5.11
N ARG A 3 29.02 -41.87 -5.18
CA ARG A 3 27.96 -42.28 -6.11
C ARG A 3 26.76 -42.75 -5.30
N GLY A 4 25.60 -42.17 -5.57
CA GLY A 4 24.33 -42.55 -4.96
C GLY A 4 23.30 -42.89 -6.02
N ILE A 5 22.38 -43.79 -5.69
CA ILE A 5 21.23 -44.15 -6.51
C ILE A 5 19.98 -43.80 -5.71
N PHE A 6 19.05 -43.07 -6.32
CA PHE A 6 17.75 -42.77 -5.71
C PHE A 6 16.90 -44.04 -5.66
N GLN A 7 16.32 -44.36 -4.51
CA GLN A 7 15.39 -45.48 -4.35
C GLN A 7 13.96 -44.93 -4.20
N PRO A 8 13.14 -44.92 -5.27
CA PRO A 8 11.82 -44.31 -5.26
C PRO A 8 10.90 -44.86 -4.18
N ASN A 9 11.01 -46.15 -3.90
CA ASN A 9 10.16 -46.90 -2.97
C ASN A 9 10.38 -46.47 -1.51
N MET A 10 11.54 -45.88 -1.21
CA MET A 10 11.92 -45.45 0.14
C MET A 10 12.01 -43.93 0.25
N GLY A 11 11.88 -43.19 -0.86
CA GLY A 11 12.05 -41.74 -0.91
C GLY A 11 13.46 -41.26 -0.56
N LEU A 12 14.46 -42.15 -0.57
CA LEU A 12 15.82 -41.88 -0.08
C LEU A 12 16.89 -42.20 -1.13
N PHE A 13 18.04 -41.53 -1.02
CA PHE A 13 19.23 -41.88 -1.79
C PHE A 13 20.06 -42.93 -1.05
N LYS A 14 20.36 -44.04 -1.71
CA LYS A 14 21.32 -45.04 -1.22
C LYS A 14 22.69 -44.72 -1.78
N ILE A 15 23.68 -44.52 -0.92
CA ILE A 15 25.08 -44.37 -1.33
C ILE A 15 25.59 -45.76 -1.75
N THR A 16 26.02 -45.90 -3.00
CA THR A 16 26.48 -47.17 -3.57
C THR A 16 27.99 -47.24 -3.72
N LYS A 17 28.68 -46.10 -3.71
CA LYS A 17 30.14 -46.05 -3.70
C LYS A 17 30.61 -44.83 -2.92
N TYR A 18 31.45 -45.06 -1.91
CA TYR A 18 32.17 -44.04 -1.18
C TYR A 18 33.66 -44.38 -1.22
N VAL A 19 34.48 -43.49 -1.78
CA VAL A 19 35.94 -43.66 -1.82
C VAL A 19 36.58 -42.57 -0.97
N GLY A 20 36.91 -42.95 0.28
CA GLY A 20 37.89 -42.33 1.20
C GLY A 20 37.81 -40.81 1.46
N PRO A 21 38.64 -40.27 2.38
CA PRO A 21 38.75 -38.83 2.54
C PRO A 21 39.20 -38.24 1.20
N HIS A 22 38.38 -37.37 0.63
CA HIS A 22 38.66 -36.79 -0.66
C HIS A 22 39.54 -35.56 -0.47
N THR A 23 40.63 -35.47 -1.23
CA THR A 23 41.49 -34.29 -1.33
C THR A 23 41.04 -33.33 -2.42
N CYS A 24 39.76 -33.40 -2.84
CA CYS A 24 39.21 -32.47 -3.82
C CYS A 24 39.17 -31.07 -3.21
N LEU A 25 40.29 -30.35 -3.32
CA LEU A 25 40.29 -28.91 -3.30
C LEU A 25 39.44 -28.49 -4.50
N MET A 26 38.24 -27.94 -4.24
CA MET A 26 37.50 -27.19 -5.24
C MET A 26 38.33 -25.95 -5.57
N ASN A 27 39.33 -26.10 -6.45
CA ASN A 27 40.26 -25.02 -6.80
C ASN A 27 39.55 -23.85 -7.48
N GLU A 28 38.34 -24.05 -8.00
CA GLU A 28 37.45 -22.98 -8.42
C GLU A 28 36.02 -23.35 -8.03
N ILE A 29 35.53 -22.78 -6.92
CA ILE A 29 34.09 -22.73 -6.68
C ILE A 29 33.51 -21.92 -7.82
N SER A 30 32.94 -22.60 -8.82
CA SER A 30 32.13 -21.93 -9.85
C SER A 30 31.13 -21.02 -9.15
N VAL A 31 31.18 -19.74 -9.48
CA VAL A 31 30.22 -18.73 -9.01
C VAL A 31 28.79 -19.20 -9.31
N GLU A 32 28.60 -20.01 -10.37
CA GLU A 32 27.35 -20.70 -10.65
C GLU A 32 27.41 -22.17 -10.20
N HIS A 33 26.98 -22.43 -8.97
CA HIS A 33 26.85 -23.80 -8.47
C HIS A 33 25.57 -24.46 -9.00
N GLY A 34 25.71 -25.56 -9.75
CA GLY A 34 24.60 -26.30 -10.37
C GLY A 34 23.54 -26.81 -9.37
N ASN A 35 23.93 -27.03 -8.11
CA ASN A 35 23.00 -27.49 -7.06
C ASN A 35 22.25 -26.34 -6.34
N LEU A 36 22.62 -25.08 -6.57
CA LEU A 36 21.83 -23.89 -6.16
C LEU A 36 20.75 -23.62 -7.22
N GLY A 37 19.82 -24.55 -7.31
CA GLY A 37 18.68 -24.48 -8.22
C GLY A 37 17.65 -23.45 -7.76
N LYS A 38 16.89 -22.90 -8.71
CA LYS A 38 15.80 -21.94 -8.46
C LYS A 38 14.83 -22.43 -7.37
N SER A 39 14.49 -23.71 -7.39
CA SER A 39 13.55 -24.31 -6.43
C SER A 39 14.09 -24.25 -5.00
N MET A 40 15.35 -24.67 -4.81
CA MET A 40 15.99 -24.65 -3.49
C MET A 40 16.09 -23.23 -2.92
N ILE A 41 16.53 -22.27 -3.74
CA ILE A 41 16.60 -20.86 -3.34
C ILE A 41 15.19 -20.34 -3.00
N ALA A 42 14.18 -20.67 -3.81
CA ALA A 42 12.80 -20.25 -3.55
C ALA A 42 12.27 -20.79 -2.21
N THR A 43 12.51 -22.07 -1.91
CA THR A 43 12.11 -22.69 -0.64
C THR A 43 12.79 -22.04 0.56
N HIS A 44 14.09 -21.73 0.45
CA HIS A 44 14.84 -21.03 1.49
C HIS A 44 14.30 -19.61 1.75
N LEU A 45 13.86 -18.92 0.70
CA LEU A 45 13.33 -17.55 0.79
C LEU A 45 11.91 -17.48 1.37
N LEU A 46 11.18 -18.59 1.53
CA LEU A 46 9.76 -18.55 1.95
C LEU A 46 9.55 -17.83 3.29
N GLY A 47 10.38 -18.12 4.29
CA GLY A 47 10.31 -17.45 5.59
C GLY A 47 10.56 -15.95 5.51
N MET A 48 11.57 -15.55 4.72
CA MET A 48 11.94 -14.15 4.51
C MET A 48 10.85 -13.38 3.78
N VAL A 49 10.25 -13.99 2.74
CA VAL A 49 9.16 -13.40 1.97
C VAL A 49 7.91 -13.23 2.83
N ARG A 50 7.61 -14.17 3.73
CA ARG A 50 6.48 -14.06 4.68
C ARG A 50 6.68 -12.93 5.69
N GLN A 51 7.91 -12.75 6.18
CA GLN A 51 8.24 -11.71 7.16
C GLN A 51 8.32 -10.32 6.52
N ASP A 52 8.93 -10.24 5.34
CA ASP A 52 9.07 -9.01 4.58
C ASP A 52 8.57 -9.21 3.14
N PRO A 53 7.31 -8.85 2.84
CA PRO A 53 6.80 -8.91 1.48
C PRO A 53 7.60 -8.03 0.48
N ALA A 54 8.32 -7.02 0.99
CA ALA A 54 9.18 -6.11 0.24
C ALA A 54 10.58 -6.67 -0.04
N TYR A 55 10.87 -7.92 0.33
CA TYR A 55 12.21 -8.52 0.22
C TYR A 55 12.85 -8.26 -1.16
N ASP A 56 14.01 -7.59 -1.15
CA ASP A 56 14.69 -7.12 -2.36
C ASP A 56 15.64 -8.18 -2.93
N ILE A 57 15.82 -8.15 -4.24
CA ILE A 57 16.74 -9.03 -4.98
C ILE A 57 18.18 -8.86 -4.46
N LYS A 58 18.59 -7.65 -4.09
CA LYS A 58 19.91 -7.41 -3.49
C LYS A 58 20.09 -8.20 -2.19
N PHE A 59 19.05 -8.27 -1.35
CA PHE A 59 19.07 -9.05 -0.12
C PHE A 59 19.04 -10.55 -0.40
N VAL A 60 18.39 -10.99 -1.48
CA VAL A 60 18.50 -12.39 -1.93
C VAL A 60 19.96 -12.73 -2.25
N GLN A 61 20.64 -11.94 -3.09
CA GLN A 61 22.03 -12.20 -3.46
C GLN A 61 22.95 -12.20 -2.23
N GLN A 62 22.80 -11.21 -1.34
CA GLN A 62 23.57 -11.14 -0.11
C GLN A 62 23.30 -12.35 0.80
N ASN A 63 22.04 -12.73 0.97
CA ASN A 63 21.69 -13.87 1.80
C ASN A 63 22.24 -15.19 1.24
N MET A 64 22.29 -15.36 -0.08
CA MET A 64 22.91 -16.54 -0.69
C MET A 64 24.41 -16.59 -0.44
N LYS A 65 25.08 -15.45 -0.54
CA LYS A 65 26.51 -15.31 -0.22
C LYS A 65 26.76 -15.63 1.26
N ASP A 66 25.97 -15.05 2.17
CA ASP A 66 26.17 -15.21 3.62
C ASP A 66 25.85 -16.63 4.10
N ARG A 67 24.77 -17.23 3.59
CA ARG A 67 24.29 -18.53 4.09
C ARG A 67 24.97 -19.72 3.44
N PHE A 68 25.24 -19.62 2.14
CA PHE A 68 25.74 -20.75 1.35
C PHE A 68 27.17 -20.52 0.83
N GLY A 69 27.71 -19.29 0.91
CA GLY A 69 29.04 -18.96 0.40
C GLY A 69 29.08 -18.68 -1.11
N PHE A 70 27.93 -18.61 -1.78
CA PHE A 70 27.85 -18.47 -3.24
C PHE A 70 27.19 -17.17 -3.67
N GLU A 71 27.81 -16.48 -4.62
CA GLU A 71 27.18 -15.38 -5.32
C GLU A 71 26.30 -15.91 -6.44
N ILE A 72 25.07 -15.40 -6.55
CA ILE A 72 24.15 -15.79 -7.63
C ILE A 72 23.90 -14.60 -8.56
N SER A 73 23.68 -14.89 -9.85
CA SER A 73 23.32 -13.86 -10.82
C SER A 73 22.00 -13.18 -10.46
N TYR A 74 21.87 -11.90 -10.84
CA TYR A 74 20.64 -11.13 -10.62
C TYR A 74 19.41 -11.84 -11.18
N HIS A 75 19.53 -12.42 -12.37
CA HIS A 75 18.44 -13.14 -13.02
C HIS A 75 18.01 -14.38 -12.22
N LYS A 76 18.96 -15.17 -11.70
CA LYS A 76 18.67 -16.33 -10.85
C LYS A 76 18.01 -15.91 -9.53
N ALA A 77 18.49 -14.83 -8.91
CA ALA A 77 17.90 -14.25 -7.71
C ALA A 77 16.45 -13.78 -7.96
N TRP A 78 16.22 -13.05 -9.05
CA TRP A 78 14.89 -12.58 -9.46
C TRP A 78 13.91 -13.73 -9.71
N GLN A 79 14.33 -14.76 -10.47
CA GLN A 79 13.48 -15.91 -10.76
C GLN A 79 13.13 -16.71 -9.50
N SER A 80 14.09 -16.87 -8.58
CA SER A 80 13.90 -17.61 -7.34
C SER A 80 12.99 -16.85 -6.37
N LEU A 81 13.21 -15.54 -6.22
CA LEU A 81 12.35 -14.67 -5.42
C LEU A 81 10.92 -14.60 -5.96
N LYS A 82 10.76 -14.55 -7.29
CA LYS A 82 9.44 -14.63 -7.93
C LYS A 82 8.74 -15.95 -7.57
N ALA A 83 9.43 -17.08 -7.67
CA ALA A 83 8.87 -18.38 -7.32
C ALA A 83 8.53 -18.50 -5.83
N ALA A 84 9.37 -17.96 -4.94
CA ALA A 84 9.07 -17.89 -3.51
C ALA A 84 7.79 -17.08 -3.24
N ARG A 85 7.64 -15.91 -3.88
CA ARG A 85 6.42 -15.10 -3.79
C ARG A 85 5.19 -15.83 -4.31
N GLU A 86 5.29 -16.53 -5.43
CA GLU A 86 4.18 -17.33 -5.98
C GLU A 86 3.81 -18.51 -5.08
N GLN A 87 4.77 -19.10 -4.36
CA GLN A 87 4.50 -20.13 -3.34
C GLN A 87 3.84 -19.57 -2.07
N VAL A 88 4.20 -18.35 -1.65
CA VAL A 88 3.63 -17.72 -0.44
C VAL A 88 2.26 -17.09 -0.70
N TYR A 89 2.11 -16.34 -1.79
CA TYR A 89 0.94 -15.49 -2.06
C TYR A 89 0.08 -15.97 -3.25
N GLY A 90 0.51 -17.02 -3.95
CA GLY A 90 -0.10 -17.45 -5.20
C GLY A 90 0.31 -16.59 -6.40
N THR A 91 -0.26 -16.92 -7.56
CA THR A 91 -0.12 -16.12 -8.78
C THR A 91 -1.16 -14.99 -8.79
N TRP A 92 -0.94 -13.97 -9.62
CA TRP A 92 -1.93 -12.91 -9.81
C TRP A 92 -3.31 -13.45 -10.22
N GLU A 93 -3.38 -14.37 -11.19
CA GLU A 93 -4.66 -14.95 -11.64
C GLU A 93 -5.34 -15.73 -10.53
N SER A 94 -4.59 -16.53 -9.76
CA SER A 94 -5.16 -17.23 -8.61
C SER A 94 -5.68 -16.24 -7.56
N SER A 95 -5.00 -15.11 -7.40
CA SER A 95 -5.37 -14.07 -6.45
C SER A 95 -6.61 -13.30 -6.89
N VAL A 96 -6.78 -13.01 -8.18
CA VAL A 96 -8.01 -12.40 -8.72
C VAL A 96 -9.21 -13.31 -8.48
N LYS A 97 -9.09 -14.62 -8.74
CA LYS A 97 -10.16 -15.60 -8.46
C LYS A 97 -10.53 -15.66 -6.98
N LYS A 98 -9.54 -15.49 -6.10
CA LYS A 98 -9.69 -15.51 -4.64
C LYS A 98 -10.21 -14.19 -4.06
N LEU A 99 -10.08 -13.10 -4.79
CA LEU A 99 -10.32 -11.76 -4.27
C LEU A 99 -11.76 -11.54 -3.76
N PRO A 100 -12.84 -11.98 -4.46
CA PRO A 100 -14.20 -11.82 -3.95
C PRO A 100 -14.41 -12.51 -2.60
N ARG A 101 -13.95 -13.77 -2.47
CA ARG A 101 -14.04 -14.55 -1.22
C ARG A 101 -13.28 -13.88 -0.09
N PHE A 102 -12.07 -13.41 -0.38
CA PHE A 102 -11.23 -12.71 0.59
C PHE A 102 -11.84 -11.38 1.03
N MET A 103 -12.40 -10.59 0.10
CA MET A 103 -13.08 -9.34 0.42
C MET A 103 -14.35 -9.57 1.24
N ALA A 104 -15.18 -10.56 0.89
CA ALA A 104 -16.36 -10.92 1.67
C ALA A 104 -15.98 -11.36 3.10
N PHE A 105 -14.90 -12.15 3.23
CA PHE A 105 -14.33 -12.50 4.52
C PHE A 105 -13.88 -11.28 5.31
N LEU A 106 -13.18 -10.32 4.68
CA LEU A 106 -12.80 -9.05 5.32
C LEU A 106 -14.01 -8.23 5.79
N GLN A 107 -15.11 -8.23 5.04
CA GLN A 107 -16.35 -7.55 5.43
C GLN A 107 -17.06 -8.25 6.59
N LYS A 108 -17.00 -9.59 6.67
CA LYS A 108 -17.53 -10.38 7.79
C LYS A 108 -16.73 -10.13 9.07
N LEU A 109 -15.40 -10.07 8.95
CA LEU A 109 -14.48 -9.73 10.04
C LEU A 109 -14.65 -8.27 10.47
N ASN A 110 -14.70 -7.33 9.52
CA ASN A 110 -14.84 -5.91 9.82
C ASN A 110 -16.14 -5.35 9.24
N PRO A 111 -17.31 -5.61 9.88
CA PRO A 111 -18.61 -5.13 9.42
C PRO A 111 -18.60 -3.62 9.14
N GLY A 112 -19.07 -3.25 7.95
CA GLY A 112 -19.03 -1.88 7.45
C GLY A 112 -17.75 -1.51 6.70
N THR A 113 -16.83 -2.47 6.50
CA THR A 113 -15.80 -2.34 5.47
C THR A 113 -16.48 -2.33 4.12
N VAL A 114 -16.14 -1.32 3.32
CA VAL A 114 -16.72 -1.11 2.00
C VAL A 114 -15.84 -1.79 0.98
N VAL A 115 -16.47 -2.52 0.06
CA VAL A 115 -15.84 -3.05 -1.16
C VAL A 115 -16.80 -2.80 -2.31
N GLU A 116 -16.33 -2.07 -3.32
CA GLU A 116 -17.13 -1.71 -4.50
C GLU A 116 -16.42 -2.23 -5.76
N TRP A 117 -17.19 -2.82 -6.66
CA TRP A 117 -16.68 -3.50 -7.84
C TRP A 117 -17.20 -2.81 -9.10
N LEU A 118 -16.31 -2.64 -10.07
CA LEU A 118 -16.70 -2.42 -11.46
C LEU A 118 -16.09 -3.57 -12.25
N ASN A 119 -16.95 -4.44 -12.77
CA ASN A 119 -16.52 -5.59 -13.56
C ASN A 119 -17.03 -5.46 -14.99
N LEU A 120 -16.30 -6.03 -15.93
CA LEU A 120 -16.76 -6.20 -17.31
C LEU A 120 -17.44 -7.54 -17.45
N GLU A 121 -18.50 -7.57 -18.25
CA GLU A 121 -19.16 -8.80 -18.65
C GLU A 121 -18.22 -9.67 -19.50
N THR A 122 -18.47 -10.97 -19.51
CA THR A 122 -17.78 -11.91 -20.38
C THR A 122 -18.80 -12.77 -21.11
N ASP A 123 -18.38 -13.38 -22.21
CA ASP A 123 -19.22 -14.30 -22.99
C ASP A 123 -19.63 -15.57 -22.21
N ARG A 124 -19.05 -15.80 -21.02
CA ARG A 124 -19.35 -16.96 -20.17
C ARG A 124 -20.27 -16.53 -19.02
N PRO A 125 -21.50 -17.09 -18.93
CA PRO A 125 -22.40 -16.84 -17.82
C PRO A 125 -21.75 -17.14 -16.47
N GLY A 126 -21.96 -16.27 -15.47
CA GLY A 126 -21.39 -16.41 -14.12
C GLY A 126 -19.90 -16.04 -14.00
N VAL A 127 -19.24 -15.69 -15.11
CA VAL A 127 -17.84 -15.23 -15.10
C VAL A 127 -17.78 -13.74 -15.39
N GLN A 128 -17.13 -13.00 -14.52
CA GLN A 128 -16.90 -11.57 -14.65
C GLN A 128 -15.42 -11.25 -14.73
N MET A 129 -15.09 -10.17 -15.43
CA MET A 129 -13.71 -9.73 -15.62
C MET A 129 -13.43 -8.52 -14.73
N LEU A 130 -12.42 -8.62 -13.88
CA LEU A 130 -12.01 -7.52 -13.00
C LEU A 130 -11.59 -6.30 -13.83
N HIS A 131 -12.32 -5.21 -13.65
CA HIS A 131 -11.91 -3.90 -14.13
C HIS A 131 -11.39 -3.09 -12.95
N TYR A 132 -12.27 -2.61 -12.07
CA TYR A 132 -11.93 -1.85 -10.87
C TYR A 132 -12.43 -2.54 -9.59
N VAL A 133 -11.66 -2.39 -8.52
CA VAL A 133 -12.10 -2.71 -7.17
C VAL A 133 -11.64 -1.63 -6.22
N PHE A 134 -12.57 -1.13 -5.41
CA PHE A 134 -12.35 -0.13 -4.38
C PHE A 134 -12.56 -0.78 -3.02
N TRP A 135 -11.74 -0.42 -2.04
CA TRP A 135 -11.98 -0.82 -0.66
C TRP A 135 -11.62 0.30 0.32
N ALA A 136 -12.41 0.39 1.39
CA ALA A 136 -12.19 1.28 2.51
C ALA A 136 -12.55 0.54 3.81
N PHE A 137 -11.60 0.46 4.74
CA PHE A 137 -11.81 -0.29 5.99
C PHE A 137 -12.71 0.51 6.94
N ARG A 138 -13.64 -0.20 7.62
CA ARG A 138 -14.58 0.45 8.56
C ARG A 138 -13.89 1.39 9.56
N PRO A 139 -12.78 1.01 10.22
CA PRO A 139 -12.13 1.89 11.20
C PRO A 139 -11.58 3.17 10.57
N CYS A 140 -11.13 3.13 9.31
CA CYS A 140 -10.66 4.31 8.60
C CYS A 140 -11.82 5.26 8.28
N ILE A 141 -12.95 4.72 7.83
CA ILE A 141 -14.18 5.48 7.55
C ILE A 141 -14.68 6.18 8.83
N GLU A 142 -14.70 5.48 9.96
CA GLU A 142 -15.07 6.07 11.26
C GLU A 142 -14.06 7.11 11.72
N GLY A 143 -12.78 6.79 11.66
CA GLY A 143 -11.70 7.66 12.11
C GLY A 143 -11.62 8.96 11.33
N PHE A 144 -12.02 8.95 10.06
CA PHE A 144 -12.04 10.14 9.21
C PHE A 144 -12.89 11.27 9.81
N ARG A 145 -13.98 10.96 10.50
CA ARG A 145 -14.87 11.95 11.15
C ARG A 145 -14.18 12.78 12.23
N SER A 146 -13.03 12.33 12.72
CA SER A 146 -12.21 13.03 13.72
C SER A 146 -10.88 13.55 13.14
N CYS A 147 -10.70 13.43 11.82
CA CYS A 147 -9.51 13.91 11.11
C CYS A 147 -9.72 15.33 10.60
N ARG A 148 -8.68 15.89 9.98
CA ARG A 148 -8.83 17.12 9.22
C ARG A 148 -9.73 16.88 8.02
N ASN A 149 -10.51 17.88 7.66
CA ASN A 149 -11.32 17.91 6.44
C ASN A 149 -10.45 18.14 5.19
N VAL A 150 -9.41 17.32 5.05
CA VAL A 150 -8.51 17.32 3.90
C VAL A 150 -8.28 15.87 3.48
N ILE A 151 -8.55 15.57 2.22
CA ILE A 151 -8.20 14.29 1.61
C ILE A 151 -7.12 14.56 0.57
N SER A 152 -6.01 13.85 0.69
CA SER A 152 -4.99 13.78 -0.36
C SER A 152 -5.16 12.49 -1.16
N VAL A 153 -5.14 12.59 -2.49
CA VAL A 153 -5.17 11.43 -3.39
C VAL A 153 -3.92 11.36 -4.25
N ASP A 154 -3.47 10.14 -4.55
CA ASP A 154 -2.36 9.88 -5.46
C ASP A 154 -2.48 8.48 -6.08
N GLY A 155 -1.86 8.30 -7.25
CA GLY A 155 -1.83 7.06 -8.00
C GLY A 155 -0.44 6.44 -8.00
N THR A 156 -0.36 5.11 -8.01
CA THR A 156 0.93 4.44 -8.13
C THR A 156 0.90 3.18 -8.98
N HIS A 157 1.96 2.96 -9.76
CA HIS A 157 2.07 1.80 -10.64
C HIS A 157 2.28 0.51 -9.86
N LEU A 158 1.53 -0.53 -10.21
CA LEU A 158 1.84 -1.89 -9.80
C LEU A 158 2.90 -2.49 -10.72
N TYR A 159 3.86 -3.22 -10.14
CA TYR A 159 4.97 -3.86 -10.83
C TYR A 159 4.69 -5.35 -11.02
N THR A 160 3.53 -5.66 -11.59
CA THR A 160 3.11 -7.03 -11.90
C THR A 160 3.18 -7.24 -13.42
N LYS A 161 2.72 -8.41 -13.90
CA LYS A 161 2.61 -8.64 -15.36
C LYS A 161 1.48 -7.84 -16.02
N TYR A 162 0.71 -7.10 -15.23
CA TYR A 162 -0.43 -6.30 -15.62
C TYR A 162 -0.18 -4.84 -15.27
N LYS A 163 -0.65 -3.93 -16.13
CA LYS A 163 -0.40 -2.48 -16.06
C LYS A 163 -1.26 -1.73 -15.04
N HIS A 164 -1.86 -2.44 -14.08
CA HIS A 164 -2.73 -1.85 -13.08
C HIS A 164 -2.07 -0.73 -12.28
N LYS A 165 -2.91 0.16 -11.79
CA LYS A 165 -2.56 1.24 -10.87
C LYS A 165 -3.29 1.02 -9.55
N LEU A 166 -2.64 1.42 -8.47
CA LEU A 166 -3.26 1.52 -7.15
C LEU A 166 -3.46 3.00 -6.85
N LEU A 167 -4.71 3.43 -6.77
CA LEU A 167 -5.09 4.75 -6.29
C LEU A 167 -5.24 4.69 -4.78
N VAL A 168 -4.84 5.75 -4.09
CA VAL A 168 -4.90 5.84 -2.63
C VAL A 168 -5.48 7.19 -2.22
N ALA A 169 -6.39 7.17 -1.25
CA ALA A 169 -6.87 8.35 -0.54
C ALA A 169 -6.35 8.33 0.89
N VAL A 170 -5.87 9.46 1.38
CA VAL A 170 -5.18 9.61 2.65
C VAL A 170 -5.58 10.92 3.31
N THR A 171 -5.65 10.95 4.64
CA THR A 171 -5.85 12.18 5.40
C THR A 171 -4.81 12.32 6.53
N LEU A 172 -4.86 13.46 7.22
CA LEU A 172 -4.15 13.69 8.46
C LEU A 172 -5.13 13.76 9.61
N ASP A 173 -4.72 13.15 10.70
CA ASP A 173 -5.43 13.26 11.93
C ASP A 173 -5.14 14.53 12.74
N ALA A 174 -5.82 14.68 13.88
CA ALA A 174 -5.59 15.76 14.83
C ALA A 174 -4.14 15.80 15.36
N ASN A 175 -3.44 14.65 15.38
CA ASN A 175 -2.04 14.52 15.78
C ASN A 175 -1.06 14.63 14.59
N GLN A 176 -1.51 15.07 13.40
CA GLN A 176 -0.72 15.15 12.17
C GLN A 176 -0.16 13.80 11.68
N GLN A 177 -0.74 12.69 12.11
CA GLN A 177 -0.39 11.36 11.66
C GLN A 177 -1.21 10.97 10.43
N VAL A 178 -0.58 10.20 9.55
CA VAL A 178 -1.13 9.82 8.25
C VAL A 178 -2.10 8.66 8.38
N LEU A 179 -3.38 8.88 8.03
CA LEU A 179 -4.42 7.85 8.01
C LEU A 179 -4.81 7.52 6.55
N PRO A 180 -4.46 6.33 6.04
CA PRO A 180 -5.03 5.85 4.77
C PRO A 180 -6.53 5.64 4.90
N LEU A 181 -7.31 6.17 3.97
CA LEU A 181 -8.78 6.13 3.99
C LEU A 181 -9.33 5.05 3.07
N ALA A 182 -8.85 5.02 1.83
CA ALA A 182 -9.37 4.13 0.81
C ALA A 182 -8.33 3.83 -0.27
N PHE A 183 -8.58 2.77 -1.01
CA PHE A 183 -7.73 2.28 -2.08
C PHE A 183 -8.58 1.85 -3.26
N ALA A 184 -8.02 1.93 -4.47
CA ALA A 184 -8.62 1.31 -5.64
C ALA A 184 -7.58 0.71 -6.58
N LEU A 185 -7.84 -0.50 -7.05
CA LEU A 185 -7.15 -1.07 -8.20
C LEU A 185 -7.87 -0.60 -9.46
N VAL A 186 -7.15 0.05 -10.36
CA VAL A 186 -7.65 0.47 -11.67
C VAL A 186 -6.75 0.00 -12.80
N ASP A 187 -7.21 0.08 -14.04
CA ASP A 187 -6.44 -0.33 -15.22
C ASP A 187 -5.40 0.72 -15.62
N GLU A 188 -5.74 1.99 -15.54
CA GLU A 188 -4.89 3.15 -15.82
C GLU A 188 -5.34 4.40 -15.05
N GLU A 189 -4.56 5.48 -15.11
CA GLU A 189 -4.94 6.78 -14.52
C GLU A 189 -5.65 7.66 -15.56
N SER A 190 -6.86 7.27 -15.93
CA SER A 190 -7.72 7.97 -16.90
C SER A 190 -8.80 8.83 -16.23
N LEU A 191 -9.50 9.64 -17.02
CA LEU A 191 -10.73 10.33 -16.58
C LEU A 191 -11.73 9.35 -15.95
N ALA A 192 -11.99 8.22 -16.60
CA ALA A 192 -12.96 7.22 -16.12
C ALA A 192 -12.55 6.64 -14.75
N SER A 193 -11.28 6.26 -14.61
CA SER A 193 -10.75 5.69 -13.36
C SER A 193 -10.81 6.69 -12.19
N TRP A 194 -10.41 7.95 -12.42
CA TRP A 194 -10.43 9.00 -11.40
C TRP A 194 -11.85 9.41 -11.05
N LEU A 195 -12.74 9.54 -12.03
CA LEU A 195 -14.14 9.85 -11.80
C LEU A 195 -14.79 8.78 -10.92
N TRP A 196 -14.62 7.51 -11.28
CA TRP A 196 -15.15 6.40 -10.51
C TRP A 196 -14.59 6.38 -9.08
N PHE A 197 -13.28 6.52 -8.92
CA PHE A 197 -12.64 6.57 -7.60
C PHE A 197 -13.17 7.71 -6.73
N LEU A 198 -13.25 8.93 -7.28
CA LEU A 198 -13.77 10.11 -6.58
C LEU A 198 -15.25 9.93 -6.19
N GLN A 199 -16.06 9.32 -7.06
CA GLN A 199 -17.46 8.99 -6.73
C GLN A 199 -17.56 7.98 -5.57
N MET A 200 -16.67 6.98 -5.50
CA MET A 200 -16.60 6.06 -4.36
C MET A 200 -16.20 6.78 -3.06
N LEU A 201 -15.23 7.70 -3.12
CA LEU A 201 -14.88 8.52 -1.95
C LEU A 201 -16.08 9.33 -1.46
N VAL A 202 -16.81 9.99 -2.37
CA VAL A 202 -18.01 10.77 -1.99
C VAL A 202 -19.06 9.85 -1.36
N LYS A 203 -19.41 8.75 -2.03
CA LYS A 203 -20.43 7.80 -1.58
C LYS A 203 -20.18 7.26 -0.16
N HIS A 204 -18.91 7.00 0.19
CA HIS A 204 -18.58 6.27 1.41
C HIS A 204 -17.90 7.10 2.51
N LEU A 205 -17.28 8.23 2.17
CA LEU A 205 -16.60 9.10 3.13
C LEU A 205 -17.30 10.43 3.35
N LEU A 206 -18.14 10.88 2.40
CA LEU A 206 -18.82 12.18 2.42
C LEU A 206 -20.34 12.01 2.21
N PRO A 207 -21.03 11.22 3.04
CA PRO A 207 -22.44 10.88 2.81
C PRO A 207 -23.39 12.07 3.00
N ASN A 208 -22.97 13.15 3.67
CA ASN A 208 -23.82 14.30 3.91
C ASN A 208 -23.52 15.44 2.91
N ASP A 209 -24.54 16.22 2.57
CA ASP A 209 -24.40 17.33 1.62
C ASP A 209 -23.68 18.55 2.21
N ASP A 210 -23.59 18.64 3.53
CA ASP A 210 -22.87 19.66 4.31
C ASP A 210 -21.42 19.28 4.64
N ASP A 211 -20.95 18.07 4.24
CA ASP A 211 -19.57 17.64 4.44
C ASP A 211 -18.61 18.54 3.63
N GLN A 212 -18.00 19.52 4.32
CA GLN A 212 -17.03 20.44 3.73
C GLN A 212 -15.65 19.81 3.64
N ILE A 213 -15.21 19.51 2.41
CA ILE A 213 -13.94 18.82 2.17
C ILE A 213 -12.98 19.61 1.28
N CYS A 214 -11.68 19.55 1.58
CA CYS A 214 -10.62 19.97 0.67
C CYS A 214 -9.91 18.76 0.06
N LEU A 215 -10.02 18.56 -1.24
CA LEU A 215 -9.25 17.56 -1.98
C LEU A 215 -7.90 18.12 -2.42
N ILE A 216 -6.79 17.43 -2.13
CA ILE A 216 -5.45 17.81 -2.57
C ILE A 216 -4.85 16.68 -3.42
N PHE A 217 -4.41 17.02 -4.62
CA PHE A 217 -3.83 16.04 -5.54
C PHE A 217 -2.72 16.66 -6.37
N ASP A 218 -2.08 15.86 -7.21
CA ASP A 218 -1.11 16.35 -8.19
C ASP A 218 -1.80 17.19 -9.29
N ARG A 219 -1.15 17.43 -10.44
CA ARG A 219 -1.81 18.08 -11.59
C ARG A 219 -2.02 17.10 -12.75
N HIS A 220 -2.32 15.84 -12.44
CA HIS A 220 -2.59 14.84 -13.46
C HIS A 220 -3.86 15.20 -14.25
N SER A 221 -3.78 15.14 -15.58
CA SER A 221 -4.85 15.60 -16.47
C SER A 221 -6.16 14.83 -16.27
N GLY A 222 -6.08 13.51 -16.05
CA GLY A 222 -7.25 12.68 -15.76
C GLY A 222 -8.03 13.14 -14.52
N LEU A 223 -7.34 13.60 -13.48
CA LEU A 223 -7.95 14.02 -12.22
C LEU A 223 -8.55 15.43 -12.33
N ILE A 224 -7.85 16.34 -13.01
CA ILE A 224 -8.37 17.68 -13.35
C ILE A 224 -9.69 17.56 -14.14
N SER A 225 -9.74 16.65 -15.12
CA SER A 225 -10.95 16.40 -15.89
C SER A 225 -12.05 15.75 -15.04
N ALA A 226 -11.71 14.78 -14.19
CA ALA A 226 -12.69 14.07 -13.35
C ALA A 226 -13.40 14.98 -12.35
N ILE A 227 -12.68 15.92 -11.73
CA ILE A 227 -13.26 16.89 -10.79
C ILE A 227 -14.40 17.68 -11.40
N ASN A 228 -14.41 17.87 -12.72
CA ASN A 228 -15.50 18.59 -13.36
C ASN A 228 -16.87 17.94 -13.20
N TYR A 229 -16.89 16.63 -12.96
CA TYR A 229 -18.08 15.81 -12.83
C TYR A 229 -18.38 15.39 -11.38
N VAL A 230 -17.63 15.91 -10.39
CA VAL A 230 -17.81 15.58 -8.97
C VAL A 230 -18.03 16.85 -8.14
N PRO A 231 -19.29 17.32 -8.01
CA PRO A 231 -19.61 18.58 -7.32
C PRO A 231 -19.16 18.65 -5.86
N ALA A 232 -19.02 17.51 -5.18
CA ALA A 232 -18.56 17.45 -3.79
C ALA A 232 -17.17 18.05 -3.55
N PHE A 233 -16.32 18.14 -4.59
CA PHE A 233 -14.98 18.74 -4.53
C PHE A 233 -14.94 20.15 -5.15
N LYS A 234 -16.11 20.79 -5.30
CA LYS A 234 -16.30 22.13 -5.83
C LYS A 234 -17.15 22.97 -4.89
N PHE A 235 -16.90 24.28 -4.90
CA PHE A 235 -17.63 25.23 -4.07
C PHE A 235 -19.11 25.22 -4.46
N PRO A 236 -20.07 25.29 -3.52
CA PRO A 236 -19.89 25.50 -2.07
C PRO A 236 -19.68 24.24 -1.22
N ARG A 237 -19.93 23.04 -1.76
CA ARG A 237 -19.88 21.80 -0.97
C ARG A 237 -18.47 21.43 -0.53
N GLY A 238 -17.48 21.64 -1.39
CA GLY A 238 -16.08 21.43 -1.03
C GLY A 238 -15.16 22.24 -1.91
N VAL A 239 -13.87 21.91 -1.92
CA VAL A 239 -12.91 22.52 -2.82
C VAL A 239 -11.86 21.51 -3.24
N HIS A 240 -11.09 21.88 -4.25
CA HIS A 240 -9.91 21.13 -4.64
C HIS A 240 -8.72 22.07 -4.81
N ARG A 241 -7.54 21.56 -4.47
CA ARG A 241 -6.25 22.27 -4.48
C ARG A 241 -5.19 21.42 -5.15
N PHE A 242 -4.24 22.09 -5.79
CA PHE A 242 -3.07 21.46 -6.35
C PHE A 242 -1.97 21.38 -5.31
N CYS A 243 -1.27 20.25 -5.29
CA CYS A 243 -0.01 20.10 -4.58
C CYS A 243 0.99 21.16 -5.06
N LEU A 244 1.43 22.03 -4.16
CA LEU A 244 2.35 23.12 -4.48
C LEU A 244 3.68 22.60 -5.04
N ARG A 245 4.18 21.47 -4.53
CA ARG A 245 5.39 20.80 -5.05
C ARG A 245 5.24 20.48 -6.55
N HIS A 246 4.07 20.01 -6.97
CA HIS A 246 3.78 19.69 -8.36
C HIS A 246 3.56 20.96 -9.22
N VAL A 247 2.95 22.01 -8.68
CA VAL A 247 2.87 23.32 -9.33
C VAL A 247 4.29 23.85 -9.62
N CYS A 248 5.15 23.91 -8.60
CA CYS A 248 6.54 24.36 -8.75
C CYS A 248 7.35 23.45 -9.69
N SER A 249 7.09 22.13 -9.68
CA SER A 249 7.75 21.21 -10.60
C SER A 249 7.35 21.46 -12.06
N ASN A 250 6.06 21.67 -12.34
CA ASN A 250 5.58 21.95 -13.69
C ASN A 250 6.06 23.33 -14.17
N PHE A 251 6.06 24.31 -13.28
CA PHE A 251 6.64 25.62 -13.52
C PHE A 251 8.13 25.52 -13.88
N ASN A 252 8.91 24.76 -13.10
CA ASN A 252 10.34 24.58 -13.38
C ASN A 252 10.60 23.76 -14.66
N LYS A 253 9.72 22.83 -15.04
CA LYS A 253 9.83 22.14 -16.34
C LYS A 253 9.71 23.11 -17.51
N LYS A 254 8.90 24.17 -17.37
CA LYS A 254 8.71 25.19 -18.41
C LYS A 254 9.85 26.21 -18.47
N PHE A 255 10.27 26.74 -17.32
CA PHE A 255 11.22 27.87 -17.26
C PHE A 255 12.66 27.48 -16.90
N ASN A 256 12.87 26.28 -16.34
CA ASN A 256 14.16 25.73 -15.94
C ASN A 256 15.07 26.71 -15.17
N ASN A 257 14.51 27.43 -14.20
CA ASN A 257 15.20 28.48 -13.46
C ASN A 257 15.01 28.29 -11.95
N ILE A 258 16.12 28.08 -11.25
CA ILE A 258 16.14 27.78 -9.80
C ILE A 258 15.57 28.94 -8.97
N ARG A 259 15.90 30.19 -9.31
CA ARG A 259 15.41 31.38 -8.60
C ARG A 259 13.91 31.55 -8.79
N LEU A 260 13.42 31.42 -10.02
CA LEU A 260 11.97 31.49 -10.28
C LEU A 260 11.21 30.35 -9.57
N LYS A 261 11.79 29.15 -9.51
CA LYS A 261 11.21 28.01 -8.79
C LYS A 261 11.11 28.29 -7.28
N ASP A 262 12.14 28.87 -6.68
CA ASP A 262 12.12 29.27 -5.26
C ASP A 262 11.03 30.32 -4.99
N LEU A 263 10.95 31.35 -5.83
CA LEU A 263 9.92 32.39 -5.72
C LEU A 263 8.51 31.81 -5.89
N CYS A 264 8.31 30.85 -6.82
CA CYS A 264 7.05 30.15 -6.99
C CYS A 264 6.63 29.40 -5.70
N TRP A 265 7.56 28.69 -5.06
CA TRP A 265 7.29 28.01 -3.79
C TRP A 265 6.96 29.03 -2.69
N ARG A 266 7.75 30.09 -2.56
CA ARG A 266 7.53 31.16 -1.58
C ARG A 266 6.18 31.83 -1.76
N ALA A 267 5.78 32.14 -3.00
CA ALA A 267 4.46 32.68 -3.30
C ALA A 267 3.34 31.72 -2.87
N GLY A 268 3.42 30.45 -3.28
CA GLY A 268 2.38 29.47 -2.95
C GLY A 268 2.25 29.18 -1.45
N ALA A 269 3.36 29.22 -0.71
CA ALA A 269 3.42 28.98 0.73
C ALA A 269 3.13 30.22 1.60
N GLU A 270 3.00 31.41 1.00
CA GLU A 270 2.81 32.65 1.74
C GLU A 270 1.36 32.78 2.24
N VAL A 271 1.20 33.11 3.52
CA VAL A 271 -0.11 33.28 4.18
C VAL A 271 -0.62 34.70 4.02
N ASN A 272 0.28 35.69 3.94
CA ASN A 272 -0.11 37.08 3.82
C ASN A 272 -0.26 37.52 2.35
N ALA A 273 -1.47 37.95 1.96
CA ALA A 273 -1.76 38.38 0.59
C ALA A 273 -0.85 39.52 0.08
N ARG A 274 -0.48 40.49 0.93
CA ARG A 274 0.43 41.59 0.53
C ARG A 274 1.85 41.07 0.25
N LYS A 275 2.34 40.15 1.06
CA LYS A 275 3.65 39.51 0.83
C LYS A 275 3.63 38.64 -0.43
N PHE A 276 2.53 37.93 -0.66
CA PHE A 276 2.31 37.16 -1.90
C PHE A 276 2.42 38.06 -3.13
N GLU A 277 1.68 39.18 -3.17
CA GLU A 277 1.70 40.09 -4.33
C GLU A 277 3.11 40.65 -4.56
N ARG A 278 3.86 40.98 -3.51
CA ARG A 278 5.27 41.39 -3.65
C ARG A 278 6.16 40.32 -4.30
N ILE A 279 5.97 39.05 -3.93
CA ILE A 279 6.72 37.94 -4.55
C ILE A 279 6.30 37.78 -6.01
N MET A 280 5.01 37.93 -6.33
CA MET A 280 4.52 37.87 -7.71
C MET A 280 5.08 39.02 -8.56
N THR A 281 5.23 40.23 -8.01
CA THR A 281 5.93 41.35 -8.68
C THR A 281 7.39 40.99 -8.97
N GLU A 282 8.12 40.41 -8.00
CA GLU A 282 9.51 39.97 -8.21
C GLU A 282 9.59 38.91 -9.32
N ILE A 283 8.65 37.97 -9.39
CA ILE A 283 8.58 36.98 -10.49
C ILE A 283 8.38 37.70 -11.82
N ARG A 284 7.48 38.69 -11.90
CA ARG A 284 7.20 39.45 -13.13
C ARG A 284 8.42 40.22 -13.61
N GLU A 285 9.14 40.88 -12.71
CA GLU A 285 10.37 41.63 -13.02
C GLU A 285 11.47 40.70 -13.57
N LEU A 286 11.57 39.48 -13.05
CA LEU A 286 12.54 38.49 -13.54
C LEU A 286 12.11 37.84 -14.85
N ASN A 287 10.81 37.55 -15.00
CA ASN A 287 10.24 36.92 -16.19
C ASN A 287 8.71 37.12 -16.24
N GLU A 288 8.25 37.97 -17.16
CA GLU A 288 6.82 38.26 -17.31
C GLU A 288 6.00 37.05 -17.80
N GLU A 289 6.58 36.18 -18.63
CA GLU A 289 5.91 34.95 -19.06
C GLU A 289 5.67 33.98 -17.88
N ALA A 290 6.60 33.94 -16.93
CA ALA A 290 6.49 33.15 -15.72
C ALA A 290 5.37 33.66 -14.79
N TYR A 291 5.26 34.98 -14.65
CA TYR A 291 4.13 35.63 -13.95
C TYR A 291 2.80 35.28 -14.62
N ASN A 292 2.71 35.45 -15.94
CA ASN A 292 1.50 35.14 -16.71
C ASN A 292 1.12 33.67 -16.60
N TRP A 293 2.10 32.76 -16.61
CA TRP A 293 1.83 31.32 -16.47
C TRP A 293 1.22 30.96 -15.13
N LEU A 294 1.69 31.56 -14.04
CA LEU A 294 1.09 31.37 -12.70
C LEU A 294 -0.30 32.00 -12.62
N GLY A 295 -0.52 33.12 -13.31
CA GLY A 295 -1.81 33.80 -13.41
C GLY A 295 -2.90 32.98 -14.12
N MET A 296 -2.54 31.98 -14.93
CA MET A 296 -3.50 31.06 -15.54
C MET A 296 -4.10 30.05 -14.55
N ILE A 297 -3.48 29.87 -13.39
CA ILE A 297 -3.97 28.97 -12.35
C ILE A 297 -4.72 29.81 -11.32
N ASP A 298 -5.97 29.46 -11.01
CA ASP A 298 -6.72 30.14 -9.96
C ASP A 298 -5.90 30.17 -8.65
N LYS A 299 -5.67 31.38 -8.12
CA LYS A 299 -4.87 31.62 -6.90
C LYS A 299 -5.38 30.77 -5.74
N THR A 300 -6.69 30.52 -5.63
CA THR A 300 -7.27 29.70 -4.57
C THR A 300 -6.75 28.26 -4.62
N GLN A 301 -6.43 27.74 -5.81
CA GLN A 301 -6.05 26.34 -6.01
C GLN A 301 -4.59 26.04 -5.64
N TRP A 302 -3.69 27.03 -5.61
CA TRP A 302 -2.25 26.78 -5.39
C TRP A 302 -1.62 27.62 -4.28
N THR A 303 -2.23 28.72 -3.84
CA THR A 303 -1.67 29.62 -2.81
C THR A 303 -2.36 29.44 -1.45
N LEU A 304 -1.63 29.68 -0.35
CA LEU A 304 -2.22 29.72 1.01
C LEU A 304 -2.96 31.02 1.29
N SER A 305 -2.39 32.15 0.88
CA SER A 305 -2.97 33.49 1.11
C SER A 305 -4.38 33.67 0.54
N HIS A 306 -4.75 32.92 -0.50
CA HIS A 306 -6.07 32.97 -1.14
C HIS A 306 -6.89 31.68 -0.91
N ASP A 307 -6.42 30.77 -0.07
CA ASP A 307 -7.03 29.44 0.13
C ASP A 307 -8.35 29.49 0.89
N SER A 308 -8.56 30.54 1.70
CA SER A 308 -9.63 30.65 2.70
C SER A 308 -9.61 29.54 3.77
N GLY A 309 -8.43 28.98 4.05
CA GLY A 309 -8.20 28.03 5.15
C GLY A 309 -8.58 26.57 4.88
N TRP A 310 -9.21 26.27 3.72
CA TRP A 310 -9.66 24.95 3.33
C TRP A 310 -8.60 23.85 3.40
N ARG A 311 -7.37 24.13 2.98
CA ARG A 311 -6.27 23.13 2.99
C ARG A 311 -5.64 22.96 4.37
N THR A 312 -6.02 23.77 5.36
CA THR A 312 -5.50 23.73 6.74
C THR A 312 -3.96 23.77 6.85
N GLY A 313 -3.31 24.47 5.91
CA GLY A 313 -1.84 24.55 5.83
C GLY A 313 -1.15 23.37 5.12
N ILE A 314 -1.90 22.36 4.64
CA ILE A 314 -1.34 21.23 3.89
C ILE A 314 -1.04 21.70 2.46
N LEU A 315 0.25 21.82 2.13
CA LEU A 315 0.71 22.33 0.83
C LEU A 315 0.96 21.24 -0.21
N THR A 316 1.11 19.99 0.20
CA THR A 316 1.66 18.92 -0.65
C THR A 316 0.93 17.60 -0.46
N THR A 317 1.09 16.72 -1.45
CA THR A 317 0.70 15.31 -1.46
C THR A 317 1.70 14.41 -0.74
N ASN A 318 2.57 14.95 0.13
CA ASN A 318 3.59 14.16 0.82
C ASN A 318 2.99 12.99 1.63
N MET A 319 1.76 13.14 2.15
CA MET A 319 1.09 12.07 2.90
C MET A 319 0.69 10.88 2.01
N SER A 320 0.14 11.13 0.82
CA SER A 320 -0.21 10.07 -0.12
C SER A 320 1.05 9.46 -0.75
N GLU A 321 2.07 10.28 -1.04
CA GLU A 321 3.39 9.81 -1.48
C GLU A 321 4.09 8.93 -0.43
N CYS A 322 3.94 9.26 0.86
CA CYS A 322 4.46 8.46 1.97
C CYS A 322 3.78 7.08 2.03
N VAL A 323 2.45 7.02 1.96
CA VAL A 323 1.71 5.75 1.92
C VAL A 323 2.10 4.94 0.69
N ASN A 324 2.23 5.59 -0.47
CA ASN A 324 2.75 4.96 -1.67
C ASN A 324 4.16 4.39 -1.43
N GLY A 325 5.04 5.11 -0.75
CA GLY A 325 6.38 4.65 -0.35
C GLY A 325 6.35 3.40 0.53
N VAL A 326 5.47 3.37 1.54
CA VAL A 326 5.25 2.20 2.41
C VAL A 326 4.78 0.98 1.61
N LEU A 327 3.91 1.19 0.62
CA LEU A 327 3.37 0.11 -0.22
C LEU A 327 4.33 -0.33 -1.33
N LYS A 328 5.48 0.32 -1.52
CA LYS A 328 6.42 0.05 -2.63
C LYS A 328 6.81 -1.43 -2.76
N GLY A 329 7.02 -2.12 -1.64
CA GLY A 329 7.30 -3.56 -1.61
C GLY A 329 6.12 -4.43 -2.04
N ALA A 330 4.91 -4.03 -1.66
CA ALA A 330 3.67 -4.74 -1.98
C ALA A 330 3.29 -4.64 -3.47
N ARG A 331 3.75 -3.61 -4.19
CA ARG A 331 3.36 -3.37 -5.59
C ARG A 331 3.73 -4.49 -6.57
N ARG A 332 4.58 -5.43 -6.17
CA ARG A 332 5.00 -6.60 -6.97
C ARG A 332 4.19 -7.87 -6.65
N LEU A 333 3.31 -7.80 -5.66
CA LEU A 333 2.59 -8.95 -5.14
C LEU A 333 1.20 -9.09 -5.80
N PRO A 334 0.58 -10.27 -5.68
CA PRO A 334 -0.81 -10.47 -6.09
C PRO A 334 -1.80 -9.57 -5.32
N ILE A 335 -2.96 -9.28 -5.91
CA ILE A 335 -3.92 -8.31 -5.37
C ILE A 335 -4.43 -8.63 -3.96
N VAL A 336 -4.69 -9.90 -3.63
CA VAL A 336 -5.06 -10.30 -2.25
C VAL A 336 -3.94 -9.92 -1.27
N ALA A 337 -2.68 -10.17 -1.62
CA ALA A 337 -1.55 -9.80 -0.77
C ALA A 337 -1.40 -8.26 -0.65
N ILE A 338 -1.73 -7.50 -1.71
CA ILE A 338 -1.77 -6.03 -1.63
C ILE A 338 -2.83 -5.59 -0.62
N VAL A 339 -4.05 -6.13 -0.69
CA VAL A 339 -5.12 -5.78 0.25
C VAL A 339 -4.73 -6.16 1.69
N GLN A 340 -4.17 -7.37 1.89
CA GLN A 340 -3.65 -7.80 3.18
C GLN A 340 -2.61 -6.81 3.74
N ILE A 341 -1.65 -6.38 2.92
CA ILE A 341 -0.63 -5.43 3.34
C ILE A 341 -1.23 -4.05 3.63
N THR A 342 -2.20 -3.57 2.84
CA THR A 342 -2.87 -2.30 3.15
C THR A 342 -3.55 -2.37 4.51
N PHE A 343 -4.20 -3.49 4.83
CA PHE A 343 -4.78 -3.72 6.14
C PHE A 343 -3.69 -3.75 7.23
N HIS A 344 -2.68 -4.62 7.10
CA HIS A 344 -1.62 -4.76 8.09
C HIS A 344 -0.90 -3.44 8.38
N ARG A 345 -0.52 -2.69 7.35
CA ARG A 345 0.20 -1.41 7.50
C ARG A 345 -0.64 -0.35 8.21
N ILE A 346 -1.96 -0.36 8.04
CA ILE A 346 -2.85 0.56 8.75
C ILE A 346 -2.95 0.20 10.24
N PHE A 347 -2.96 -1.09 10.57
CA PHE A 347 -3.20 -1.57 11.93
C PHE A 347 -1.93 -2.01 12.69
N GLU A 348 -0.75 -1.88 12.09
CA GLU A 348 0.57 -2.31 12.60
C GLU A 348 0.89 -1.75 14.00
N ALA A 349 0.59 -0.47 14.26
CA ALA A 349 0.85 0.17 15.56
C ALA A 349 0.03 -0.46 16.72
N ARG A 350 -1.17 -0.99 16.41
CA ARG A 350 -2.02 -1.70 17.37
C ARG A 350 -1.65 -3.17 17.54
N GLN A 351 -1.12 -3.78 16.48
CA GLN A 351 -0.56 -5.13 16.59
C GLN A 351 0.64 -5.16 17.53
N ALA A 352 1.47 -4.12 17.54
CA ALA A 352 2.60 -4.00 18.47
C ALA A 352 2.17 -4.08 19.96
N GLU A 353 1.05 -3.44 20.31
CA GLU A 353 0.45 -3.51 21.66
C GLU A 353 -0.21 -4.86 21.95
N ALA A 354 -0.58 -5.62 20.91
CA ALA A 354 -1.12 -6.96 20.98
C ALA A 354 -0.07 -8.07 20.99
N VAL A 355 1.22 -7.76 20.75
CA VAL A 355 2.31 -8.77 20.73
C VAL A 355 2.42 -9.52 22.05
N HIS A 356 2.02 -8.88 23.15
CA HIS A 356 2.04 -9.46 24.49
C HIS A 356 0.78 -10.26 24.81
N HIS A 357 -0.19 -10.37 23.91
CA HIS A 357 -1.46 -11.03 24.15
C HIS A 357 -1.56 -12.35 23.37
N ILE A 358 -1.86 -13.45 24.06
CA ILE A 358 -2.04 -14.78 23.49
C ILE A 358 -3.50 -15.20 23.69
N VAL A 359 -4.22 -15.50 22.61
CA VAL A 359 -5.55 -16.11 22.72
C VAL A 359 -5.39 -17.55 23.19
N GLN A 360 -5.87 -17.86 24.39
CA GLN A 360 -5.82 -19.20 24.98
C GLN A 360 -6.99 -20.06 24.50
N LYS A 361 -8.18 -19.45 24.36
CA LYS A 361 -9.42 -20.12 23.94
C LYS A 361 -10.33 -19.14 23.20
N PHE A 362 -11.05 -19.63 22.20
CA PHE A 362 -12.09 -18.88 21.51
C PHE A 362 -13.38 -19.70 21.44
N ASP A 363 -14.50 -19.12 21.89
CA ASP A 363 -15.85 -19.67 21.74
C ASP A 363 -16.50 -19.02 20.52
N TYR A 364 -16.64 -19.80 19.45
CA TYR A 364 -17.19 -19.36 18.17
C TYR A 364 -18.69 -19.05 18.24
N ASN A 365 -19.45 -19.75 19.08
CA ASN A 365 -20.89 -19.55 19.21
C ASN A 365 -21.20 -18.26 19.98
N GLN A 366 -20.40 -17.96 21.00
CA GLN A 366 -20.57 -16.77 21.84
C GLN A 366 -19.76 -15.55 21.37
N GLN A 367 -18.91 -15.72 20.35
CA GLN A 367 -17.92 -14.73 19.90
C GLN A 367 -17.12 -14.15 21.08
N SER A 368 -16.55 -15.04 21.89
CA SER A 368 -15.77 -14.66 23.07
C SER A 368 -14.39 -15.29 23.08
N ALA A 369 -13.39 -14.55 23.53
CA ALA A 369 -11.99 -14.96 23.57
C ALA A 369 -11.44 -14.84 25.00
N SER A 370 -10.69 -15.85 25.43
CA SER A 370 -9.86 -15.81 26.63
C SER A 370 -8.44 -15.44 26.21
N VAL A 371 -7.94 -14.29 26.66
CA VAL A 371 -6.72 -13.65 26.16
C VAL A 371 -5.73 -13.45 27.30
N LEU A 372 -4.60 -14.14 27.25
CA LEU A 372 -3.50 -14.04 28.20
C LEU A 372 -2.56 -12.90 27.82
N THR A 373 -2.37 -11.94 28.72
CA THR A 373 -1.33 -10.92 28.62
C THR A 373 -0.05 -11.39 29.31
N LEU A 374 1.03 -11.49 28.56
CA LEU A 374 2.37 -11.76 29.06
C LEU A 374 2.94 -10.49 29.71
N SER A 375 3.37 -10.58 30.97
CA SER A 375 4.02 -9.49 31.68
C SER A 375 5.49 -9.36 31.24
N LEU A 376 5.91 -8.14 30.90
CA LEU A 376 7.30 -7.79 30.61
C LEU A 376 8.09 -7.39 31.87
N THR A 377 7.40 -7.19 32.99
CA THR A 377 7.95 -6.58 34.22
C THR A 377 7.89 -7.49 35.44
N GLY A 378 7.56 -8.78 35.27
CA GLY A 378 7.62 -9.80 36.32
C GLY A 378 6.40 -9.86 37.26
N GLN A 379 5.32 -9.11 36.99
CA GLN A 379 4.10 -9.08 37.84
C GLN A 379 3.09 -10.21 37.56
N GLY A 380 3.49 -11.27 36.84
CA GLY A 380 2.60 -12.38 36.47
C GLY A 380 1.73 -12.08 35.25
N SER A 381 1.38 -13.12 34.50
CA SER A 381 0.51 -13.01 33.33
C SER A 381 -0.96 -12.99 33.72
N HIS A 382 -1.79 -12.17 33.07
CA HIS A 382 -3.22 -12.04 33.38
C HIS A 382 -4.09 -12.47 32.20
N THR A 383 -5.16 -13.21 32.47
CA THR A 383 -6.13 -13.60 31.46
C THR A 383 -7.34 -12.68 31.48
N TYR A 384 -7.73 -12.17 30.32
CA TYR A 384 -8.87 -11.32 30.10
C TYR A 384 -9.89 -11.99 29.20
N VAL A 385 -11.18 -11.83 29.51
CA VAL A 385 -12.28 -12.31 28.67
C VAL A 385 -12.75 -11.16 27.81
N VAL A 386 -12.69 -11.36 26.50
CA VAL A 386 -13.17 -10.43 25.49
C VAL A 386 -14.48 -10.99 24.93
N LYS A 387 -15.56 -10.20 24.97
CA LYS A 387 -16.85 -10.55 24.38
C LYS A 387 -17.10 -9.63 23.20
N LEU A 388 -16.84 -10.12 21.99
CA LEU A 388 -16.82 -9.30 20.77
C LEU A 388 -18.22 -8.81 20.39
N LYS A 389 -19.22 -9.70 20.43
CA LYS A 389 -20.64 -9.34 20.19
C LYS A 389 -21.14 -8.23 21.12
N HIS A 390 -20.70 -8.26 22.37
CA HIS A 390 -21.13 -7.31 23.39
C HIS A 390 -20.20 -6.10 23.50
N LYS A 391 -19.14 -6.02 22.68
CA LYS A 391 -18.15 -4.94 22.71
C LYS A 391 -17.60 -4.67 24.12
N THR A 392 -17.26 -5.73 24.85
CA THR A 392 -16.77 -5.64 26.22
C THR A 392 -15.51 -6.47 26.43
N CYS A 393 -14.68 -6.04 27.38
CA CYS A 393 -13.54 -6.80 27.86
C CYS A 393 -13.49 -6.73 29.37
N SER A 394 -13.13 -7.82 30.03
CA SER A 394 -12.99 -7.88 31.50
C SER A 394 -11.92 -6.94 32.06
N CYS A 395 -11.05 -6.36 31.21
CA CYS A 395 -10.16 -5.28 31.63
C CYS A 395 -10.87 -3.92 31.85
N GLY A 396 -12.17 -3.82 31.58
CA GLY A 396 -12.99 -2.62 31.74
C GLY A 396 -12.78 -1.54 30.67
N LYS A 397 -11.57 -1.46 30.08
CA LYS A 397 -11.19 -0.41 29.13
C LYS A 397 -12.13 -0.29 27.93
N TRP A 398 -12.68 -1.41 27.43
CA TRP A 398 -13.61 -1.37 26.30
C TRP A 398 -14.92 -0.69 26.68
N GLY A 399 -15.54 -1.08 27.80
CA GLY A 399 -16.76 -0.45 28.28
C GLY A 399 -16.56 1.03 28.64
N THR A 400 -15.44 1.38 29.28
CA THR A 400 -15.17 2.76 29.73
C THR A 400 -14.88 3.73 28.60
N HIS A 401 -14.07 3.32 27.62
CA HIS A 401 -13.64 4.22 26.54
C HIS A 401 -14.51 4.14 25.30
N GLY A 402 -15.46 3.18 25.25
CA GLY A 402 -16.26 2.89 24.08
C GLY A 402 -15.48 2.26 22.91
N ILE A 403 -14.17 2.01 23.10
CA ILE A 403 -13.24 1.56 22.04
C ILE A 403 -12.54 0.25 22.43
N PRO A 404 -12.21 -0.65 21.49
CA PRO A 404 -11.63 -1.95 21.82
C PRO A 404 -10.20 -1.81 22.36
N CYS A 405 -9.93 -2.46 23.50
CA CYS A 405 -8.63 -2.46 24.17
C CYS A 405 -7.63 -3.42 23.51
N SER A 406 -6.34 -3.36 23.86
CA SER A 406 -5.32 -4.25 23.25
C SER A 406 -5.62 -5.75 23.39
N HIS A 407 -6.33 -6.21 24.44
CA HIS A 407 -6.77 -7.61 24.56
C HIS A 407 -7.75 -8.05 23.46
N ALA A 408 -8.53 -7.11 22.93
CA ALA A 408 -9.47 -7.37 21.84
C ALA A 408 -8.80 -7.35 20.47
N ILE A 409 -7.54 -6.94 20.39
CA ILE A 409 -6.81 -6.80 19.14
C ILE A 409 -6.13 -8.14 18.86
N GLN A 410 -6.66 -8.91 17.91
CA GLN A 410 -6.05 -10.16 17.51
C GLN A 410 -4.72 -9.90 16.80
N ARG A 411 -3.67 -10.62 17.21
CA ARG A 411 -2.46 -10.79 16.40
C ARG A 411 -2.89 -11.55 15.15
N PHE A 412 -2.82 -10.89 14.00
CA PHE A 412 -3.04 -11.57 12.72
C PHE A 412 -1.91 -12.59 12.51
N GLU A 413 -2.13 -13.82 12.94
CA GLU A 413 -1.69 -14.95 12.13
C GLU A 413 -2.40 -14.85 10.78
N PRO A 414 -1.71 -15.18 9.67
CA PRO A 414 -2.11 -14.77 8.32
C PRO A 414 -3.58 -15.11 8.15
N LEU A 415 -4.40 -14.07 7.90
CA LEU A 415 -5.84 -14.12 7.69
C LEU A 415 -6.23 -15.54 7.30
N TYR A 416 -6.85 -16.23 8.26
CA TYR A 416 -7.22 -17.65 8.26
C TYR A 416 -7.19 -18.30 6.87
N GLY A 417 -6.56 -19.47 6.76
CA GLY A 417 -6.38 -20.22 5.52
C GLY A 417 -7.62 -20.24 4.63
N GLU A 418 -7.44 -20.41 3.32
CA GLU A 418 -8.55 -20.32 2.34
C GLU A 418 -9.74 -21.22 2.68
N GLU A 419 -9.55 -22.24 3.51
CA GLU A 419 -10.61 -23.07 4.10
C GLU A 419 -11.68 -22.29 4.89
N TYR A 420 -11.39 -21.07 5.38
CA TYR A 420 -12.32 -20.26 6.19
C TYR A 420 -13.10 -19.22 5.38
N TRP A 421 -12.86 -19.10 4.08
CA TRP A 421 -13.55 -18.11 3.26
C TRP A 421 -14.82 -18.70 2.68
N ASP A 422 -15.97 -18.09 2.98
CA ASP A 422 -17.24 -18.53 2.41
C ASP A 422 -17.18 -18.49 0.86
N PRO A 423 -17.83 -19.43 0.17
CA PRO A 423 -17.95 -19.38 -1.28
C PRO A 423 -18.78 -18.15 -1.71
N VAL A 424 -18.49 -17.62 -2.91
CA VAL A 424 -19.27 -16.56 -3.55
C VAL A 424 -19.63 -16.99 -4.96
N ASP A 425 -20.83 -16.64 -5.41
CA ASP A 425 -21.42 -17.08 -6.68
C ASP A 425 -20.84 -16.36 -7.92
N ILE A 426 -19.67 -15.73 -7.79
CA ILE A 426 -19.03 -14.95 -8.87
C ILE A 426 -17.62 -15.51 -9.12
N GLU A 427 -17.40 -16.04 -10.32
CA GLU A 427 -16.03 -16.32 -10.79
C GLU A 427 -15.43 -15.03 -11.38
N LEU A 428 -14.41 -14.49 -10.71
CA LEU A 428 -13.68 -13.32 -11.19
C LEU A 428 -12.41 -13.72 -11.95
N VAL A 429 -12.27 -13.23 -13.18
CA VAL A 429 -11.08 -13.42 -14.01
C VAL A 429 -10.36 -12.11 -14.30
N HIS A 430 -9.10 -12.21 -14.68
CA HIS A 430 -8.28 -11.05 -15.01
C HIS A 430 -8.58 -10.51 -16.42
N ASN A 431 -8.52 -9.18 -16.63
CA ASN A 431 -8.68 -8.54 -17.93
C ASN A 431 -7.43 -8.62 -18.83
N PRO A 432 -7.36 -9.51 -19.85
CA PRO A 432 -6.16 -9.70 -20.66
C PRO A 432 -5.68 -8.42 -21.39
N ALA A 433 -6.54 -7.42 -21.63
CA ALA A 433 -6.16 -6.15 -22.24
C ALA A 433 -5.13 -5.37 -21.41
N VAL A 434 -5.13 -5.55 -20.08
CA VAL A 434 -4.22 -4.87 -19.14
C VAL A 434 -2.84 -5.55 -19.10
N ARG A 435 -2.66 -6.69 -19.79
CA ARG A 435 -1.39 -7.41 -19.84
C ARG A 435 -0.32 -6.61 -20.57
N VAL A 436 0.89 -6.60 -20.00
CA VAL A 436 2.06 -6.00 -20.67
C VAL A 436 2.36 -6.82 -21.94
N ARG A 437 2.05 -6.27 -23.12
CA ARG A 437 2.44 -6.85 -24.41
C ARG A 437 3.95 -6.78 -24.56
N ARG A 438 4.59 -7.92 -24.83
CA ARG A 438 6.00 -7.99 -25.24
C ARG A 438 6.03 -7.89 -26.76
N GLY A 439 6.58 -6.80 -27.30
CA GLY A 439 6.79 -6.69 -28.75
C GLY A 439 7.81 -7.72 -29.25
N PRO A 440 7.75 -8.14 -30.52
CA PRO A 440 8.78 -8.99 -31.12
C PRO A 440 9.99 -8.10 -31.46
N GLY A 441 11.03 -8.14 -30.64
CA GLY A 441 12.24 -7.37 -30.88
C GLY A 441 13.23 -7.47 -29.73
N ARG A 442 14.50 -7.72 -30.06
CA ARG A 442 15.65 -7.87 -29.16
C ARG A 442 15.69 -6.82 -28.05
N TYR A 443 16.17 -7.27 -26.89
CA TYR A 443 16.53 -6.43 -25.74
C TYR A 443 17.36 -5.22 -26.17
N VAL A 444 16.78 -4.04 -26.04
CA VAL A 444 17.50 -2.87 -25.58
C VAL A 444 16.95 -2.59 -24.20
N SER A 445 17.76 -2.85 -23.18
CA SER A 445 17.53 -2.29 -21.86
C SER A 445 17.63 -0.78 -21.99
N THR A 446 16.54 -0.10 -22.34
CA THR A 446 16.39 1.30 -21.99
C THR A 446 16.20 1.35 -20.48
N ARG A 447 17.34 1.40 -19.79
CA ARG A 447 17.43 1.98 -18.45
C ARG A 447 16.87 3.38 -18.60
N ILE A 448 15.60 3.58 -18.28
CA ILE A 448 15.05 4.92 -18.06
C ILE A 448 15.75 5.40 -16.79
N PRO A 449 16.67 6.38 -16.86
CA PRO A 449 17.28 6.93 -15.66
C PRO A 449 16.14 7.55 -14.84
N ASN A 450 15.93 7.04 -13.63
CA ASN A 450 15.03 7.67 -12.69
C ASN A 450 15.86 8.63 -11.84
N GLU A 451 15.31 9.79 -11.48
CA GLU A 451 15.95 10.77 -10.57
C GLU A 451 16.33 10.19 -9.19
N MET A 452 15.94 8.94 -8.90
CA MET A 452 16.34 8.17 -7.72
C MET A 452 17.70 7.45 -7.81
N ASP A 453 18.40 7.51 -8.96
CA ASP A 453 19.80 7.05 -9.06
C ASP A 453 20.80 8.07 -8.48
N ARG A 454 20.32 9.26 -8.06
CA ARG A 454 21.12 10.21 -7.28
C ARG A 454 21.01 9.86 -5.79
N PRO A 455 22.13 9.79 -5.04
CA PRO A 455 22.08 9.59 -3.61
C PRO A 455 21.37 10.78 -2.96
N GLN A 456 20.10 10.63 -2.62
CA GLN A 456 19.45 11.53 -1.67
C GLN A 456 20.06 11.22 -0.30
N ALA A 457 20.73 12.22 0.27
CA ALA A 457 21.17 12.19 1.66
C ALA A 457 19.98 11.78 2.55
N ARG A 458 20.22 10.79 3.40
CA ARG A 458 19.23 10.22 4.31
C ARG A 458 18.59 11.30 5.17
N ALA A 459 17.27 11.21 5.32
CA ALA A 459 16.65 11.52 6.59
C ALA A 459 15.92 10.26 7.06
N ARG A 460 16.54 9.48 7.95
CA ARG A 460 15.84 8.47 8.75
C ARG A 460 14.90 9.22 9.68
N HIS A 461 13.71 9.55 9.22
CA HIS A 461 12.62 9.88 10.12
C HIS A 461 11.99 8.56 10.53
N ASN A 462 11.99 8.26 11.83
CA ASN A 462 11.10 7.26 12.39
C ASN A 462 9.67 7.72 12.09
N ILE A 463 9.05 7.14 11.07
CA ILE A 463 7.67 7.44 10.71
C ILE A 463 6.79 6.69 11.70
N ASN A 464 6.28 7.41 12.69
CA ASN A 464 5.17 6.93 13.50
C ASN A 464 3.91 6.99 12.63
N LEU A 465 3.54 5.86 12.02
CA LEU A 465 2.17 5.64 11.55
C LEU A 465 1.21 5.87 12.72
N VAL A 466 0.02 6.34 12.39
CA VAL A 466 -1.04 6.68 13.33
C VAL A 466 -1.09 5.77 14.57
N LYS A 467 -0.84 6.36 15.74
CA LYS A 467 -1.25 5.84 17.06
C LYS A 467 -2.57 6.49 17.41
N PHE A 468 -3.64 6.12 16.71
CA PHE A 468 -4.95 6.60 17.08
C PHE A 468 -5.64 5.69 18.10
N ARG A 469 -6.29 6.33 19.07
CA ARG A 469 -7.45 5.85 19.84
C ARG A 469 -8.72 5.74 18.95
N ILE A 470 -8.59 5.25 17.72
CA ILE A 470 -9.75 4.97 16.84
C ILE A 470 -10.41 3.66 17.27
N ASN A 471 -11.72 3.57 17.18
CA ASN A 471 -12.48 2.34 17.33
C ASN A 471 -12.01 1.25 16.34
N VAL A 472 -10.99 0.48 16.69
CA VAL A 472 -10.69 -0.77 15.97
C VAL A 472 -11.68 -1.79 16.46
N ILE A 473 -12.84 -1.81 15.84
CA ILE A 473 -13.70 -2.99 15.85
C ILE A 473 -12.88 -4.09 15.19
N THR A 474 -12.24 -4.90 16.02
CA THR A 474 -11.80 -6.25 15.71
C THR A 474 -13.02 -7.14 15.80
N LEU A 475 -13.36 -7.76 14.69
CA LEU A 475 -13.88 -9.11 14.63
C LEU A 475 -13.02 -9.88 13.63
#